data_AF-A0A2S9QGY0-F1
#
_entry.id   AF-A0A2S9QGY0-F1
#
_cell.length_a   1.000
_cell.length_b   1.000
_cell.length_c   1.000
_cell.angle_alpha   90.00
_cell.angle_beta   90.00
_cell.angle_gamma   90.00
#
_symmetry.space_group_name_H-M   'P 1'
#
loop_
_entity.id
_entity.type
_entity.pdbx_description
1 polymer ?
#
loop_
_entity_poly.entity_id
_entity_poly.type
_entity_poly.pdbx_seq_one_letter_code
_entity_poly.pdbx_strand_id
1 'polypeptide(L)'
;MERESRNALVKALGEAGISETGSSAVLNTLLSVLGTEPAARQYRYSEPYPQLPDVTATSVPAEPDCARVKLTALPKTEPRRPVMLHGLYCLADRASYTWRGRSLQVEPR
;
A
#
# COMPACT_ATOMS: atom_id res chain seq x y z
N MET A 1 -3.24 -2.08 10.63
CA MET A 1 -3.65 -3.07 9.61
C MET A 1 -3.55 -4.46 10.20
N GLU A 2 -4.49 -5.34 9.85
CA GLU A 2 -4.55 -6.72 10.29
C GLU A 2 -3.34 -7.53 9.83
N ARG A 3 -2.88 -8.46 10.69
CA ARG A 3 -1.68 -9.26 10.46
C ARG A 3 -1.75 -10.07 9.17
N GLU A 4 -2.89 -10.70 8.88
CA GLU A 4 -3.05 -11.51 7.68
C GLU A 4 -2.92 -10.68 6.40
N SER A 5 -3.63 -9.54 6.34
CA SER A 5 -3.53 -8.61 5.20
C SER A 5 -2.13 -8.05 5.02
N ARG A 6 -1.43 -7.74 6.13
CA ARG A 6 -0.03 -7.32 6.10
C ARG A 6 0.86 -8.39 5.48
N ASN A 7 0.73 -9.63 5.93
CA ASN A 7 1.56 -10.74 5.46
C ASN A 7 1.31 -11.05 3.98
N ALA A 8 0.05 -11.05 3.55
CA ALA A 8 -0.31 -11.23 2.15
C ALA A 8 0.29 -10.14 1.26
N LEU A 9 0.24 -8.89 1.72
CA LEU A 9 0.84 -7.76 1.02
C LEU A 9 2.36 -7.88 0.89
N VAL A 10 3.07 -8.12 1.99
CA VAL A 10 4.54 -8.25 1.98
C VAL A 10 4.98 -9.39 1.06
N LYS A 11 4.27 -10.52 1.08
CA LYS A 11 4.54 -11.64 0.19
C LYS A 11 4.39 -11.25 -1.28
N ALA A 12 3.26 -10.63 -1.66
CA ALA A 12 2.99 -10.22 -3.03
C ALA A 12 3.98 -9.15 -3.54
N LEU A 13 4.41 -8.25 -2.67
CA LEU A 13 5.46 -7.26 -2.98
C LEU A 13 6.81 -7.94 -3.25
N GLY A 14 7.18 -8.93 -2.43
CA GLY A 14 8.39 -9.74 -2.65
C GLY A 14 8.37 -10.49 -3.98
N GLU A 15 7.23 -11.10 -4.33
CA GLU A 15 7.01 -11.77 -5.63
C GLU A 15 7.10 -10.79 -6.81
N ALA A 16 6.72 -9.53 -6.61
CA ALA A 16 6.84 -8.45 -7.59
C ALA A 16 8.23 -7.77 -7.62
N GLY A 17 9.19 -8.25 -6.83
CA GLY A 17 10.57 -7.75 -6.82
C GLY A 17 10.82 -6.55 -5.90
N ILE A 18 9.88 -6.21 -5.01
CA ILE A 18 10.10 -5.20 -3.97
C ILE A 18 10.80 -5.85 -2.78
N SER A 19 11.92 -5.27 -2.34
CA SER A 19 12.66 -5.76 -1.19
C SER A 19 11.86 -5.65 0.12
N GLU A 20 12.30 -6.35 1.16
CA GLU A 20 11.68 -6.25 2.49
C GLU A 20 11.70 -4.80 3.00
N THR A 21 12.84 -4.12 2.88
CA THR A 21 12.98 -2.70 3.23
C THR A 21 12.07 -1.81 2.39
N GLY A 22 11.94 -2.10 1.09
CA GLY A 22 11.02 -1.38 0.20
C GLY A 22 9.55 -1.60 0.56
N SER A 23 9.22 -2.79 1.08
CA SER A 23 7.86 -3.11 1.53
C SER A 23 7.42 -2.24 2.70
N SER A 24 8.34 -1.80 3.57
CA SER A 24 8.03 -0.85 4.64
C SER A 24 7.57 0.51 4.11
N ALA A 25 8.20 1.03 3.04
CA ALA A 25 7.78 2.28 2.41
C ALA A 25 6.38 2.17 1.80
N VAL A 26 6.08 1.03 1.16
CA VAL A 26 4.74 0.73 0.62
C VAL A 26 3.69 0.64 1.74
N LEU A 27 4.00 -0.08 2.83
CA LEU A 27 3.11 -0.22 3.98
C LEU A 27 2.81 1.12 4.65
N ASN A 28 3.83 1.94 4.87
CA ASN A 28 3.66 3.27 5.45
C ASN A 28 2.78 4.14 4.55
N THR A 29 3.04 4.14 3.24
CA THR A 29 2.24 4.90 2.27
C THR A 29 0.79 4.42 2.22
N LEU A 30 0.56 3.10 2.26
CA LEU A 30 -0.77 2.50 2.30
C LEU A 30 -1.53 2.93 3.55
N LEU A 31 -0.92 2.88 4.73
CA LEU A 31 -1.56 3.30 5.97
C LEU A 31 -1.85 4.81 5.98
N SER A 32 -0.91 5.62 5.48
CA SER A 32 -1.09 7.08 5.37
C SER A 32 -2.25 7.45 4.45
N VAL A 33 -2.41 6.77 3.31
CA VAL A 33 -3.53 7.06 2.39
C VAL A 33 -4.86 6.55 2.93
N LEU A 34 -4.88 5.41 3.62
CA LEU A 34 -6.08 4.86 4.26
C LEU A 34 -6.59 5.72 5.42
N GLY A 35 -5.68 6.33 6.19
CA GLY A 35 -6.03 7.20 7.31
C GLY A 35 -6.88 6.52 8.38
N THR A 36 -7.71 7.30 9.08
CA THR A 36 -8.59 6.83 10.16
C THR A 36 -9.98 6.40 9.69
N GLU A 37 -10.37 6.79 8.48
CA GLU A 37 -11.68 6.51 7.89
C GLU A 37 -11.60 6.50 6.35
N PRO A 38 -12.54 5.87 5.62
CA PRO A 38 -12.59 5.90 4.17
C PRO A 38 -12.81 7.34 3.65
N ALA A 39 -11.80 7.89 2.98
CA ALA A 39 -11.90 9.20 2.34
C ALA A 39 -11.10 9.25 1.04
N ALA A 40 -11.41 10.25 0.21
CA ALA A 40 -10.58 10.57 -0.95
C ALA A 40 -9.28 11.18 -0.45
N ARG A 41 -8.16 10.49 -0.62
CA ARG A 41 -6.83 10.97 -0.22
C ARG A 41 -5.81 10.66 -1.29
N GLN A 42 -4.75 11.46 -1.29
CA GLN A 42 -3.55 11.21 -2.06
C GLN A 42 -2.36 11.34 -1.12
N TYR A 43 -1.43 10.41 -1.26
CA TYR A 43 -0.18 10.43 -0.51
C TYR A 43 0.98 10.12 -1.44
N ARG A 44 2.11 10.77 -1.19
CA ARG A 44 3.36 10.51 -1.91
C ARG A 44 4.48 10.40 -0.89
N TYR A 45 5.17 9.27 -0.92
CA TYR A 45 6.42 9.06 -0.23
C TYR A 45 7.56 9.20 -1.24
N SER A 46 8.42 10.20 -1.04
CA SER A 46 9.64 10.41 -1.83
C SER A 46 10.72 10.95 -0.91
N GLU A 47 11.30 10.07 -0.09
CA GLU A 47 12.43 10.43 0.77
C GLU A 47 13.78 10.25 0.05
N PRO A 48 14.86 10.91 0.52
CA PRO A 48 16.17 10.87 -0.12
C PRO A 48 16.88 9.52 0.00
N TYR A 49 16.31 8.54 0.71
CA TYR A 49 16.91 7.22 0.90
C TYR A 49 16.99 6.45 -0.42
N PRO A 50 18.20 6.15 -0.94
CA PRO A 50 18.37 5.51 -2.25
C PRO A 50 17.87 4.06 -2.31
N GLN A 51 17.71 3.41 -1.16
CA GLN A 51 17.25 2.03 -1.04
C GLN A 51 15.72 1.89 -0.99
N LEU A 52 14.98 2.99 -0.81
CA LEU A 52 13.52 2.96 -0.68
C LEU A 52 12.85 3.35 -2.01
N PRO A 53 11.78 2.65 -2.42
CA PRO A 53 11.04 3.03 -3.61
C PRO A 53 10.33 4.37 -3.41
N ASP A 54 10.19 5.14 -4.48
CA ASP A 54 9.23 6.24 -4.49
C ASP A 54 7.83 5.64 -4.59
N VAL A 55 6.92 6.05 -3.71
CA VAL A 55 5.58 5.48 -3.64
C VAL A 55 4.55 6.58 -3.79
N THR A 56 3.63 6.43 -4.73
CA THR A 56 2.46 7.29 -4.87
C THR A 56 1.21 6.46 -4.62
N ALA A 57 0.27 6.98 -3.85
CA ALA A 57 -0.97 6.29 -3.56
C ALA A 57 -2.17 7.22 -3.58
N THR A 58 -3.30 6.69 -3.98
CA THR A 58 -4.61 7.31 -3.87
C THR A 58 -5.59 6.35 -3.19
N SER A 59 -6.49 6.89 -2.38
CA SER A 59 -7.65 6.19 -1.86
C SER A 59 -8.91 6.90 -2.29
N VAL A 60 -9.98 6.14 -2.50
CA VAL A 60 -11.35 6.67 -2.65
C VAL A 60 -12.31 5.81 -1.81
N PRO A 61 -13.33 6.40 -1.18
CA PRO A 61 -14.39 5.62 -0.56
C PRO A 61 -15.06 4.72 -1.61
N ALA A 62 -15.36 3.48 -1.25
CA ALA A 62 -16.02 2.54 -2.14
C ALA A 62 -17.35 2.05 -1.55
N GLU A 63 -17.34 1.69 -0.27
CA GLU A 63 -18.47 1.13 0.48
C GLU A 63 -18.37 1.63 1.95
N PRO A 64 -19.42 1.43 2.79
CA PRO A 64 -19.31 1.71 4.22
C PRO A 64 -18.07 1.03 4.82
N ASP A 65 -17.28 1.81 5.55
CA ASP A 65 -16.01 1.37 6.14
C ASP A 65 -14.93 0.93 5.14
N CYS A 66 -15.12 1.02 3.82
CA CYS A 66 -14.15 0.55 2.84
C CYS A 66 -13.64 1.64 1.90
N ALA A 67 -12.33 1.59 1.62
CA ALA A 67 -11.64 2.42 0.65
C ALA A 67 -10.94 1.58 -0.41
N ARG A 68 -11.10 1.97 -1.68
CA ARG A 68 -10.31 1.43 -2.78
C ARG A 68 -9.00 2.20 -2.87
N VAL A 69 -7.90 1.48 -2.83
CA VAL A 69 -6.55 2.03 -2.92
C VAL A 69 -5.91 1.65 -4.24
N LYS A 70 -5.22 2.62 -4.83
CA LYS A 70 -4.29 2.43 -5.93
C LYS A 70 -2.94 2.99 -5.51
N LEU A 71 -1.88 2.21 -5.66
CA LEU A 71 -0.53 2.60 -5.27
C LEU A 71 0.45 2.18 -6.37
N THR A 72 1.44 3.03 -6.64
CA THR A 72 2.55 2.73 -7.54
C THR A 72 3.85 2.89 -6.77
N ALA A 73 4.64 1.83 -6.69
CA ALA A 73 5.98 1.82 -6.13
C ALA A 73 7.00 1.79 -7.27
N LEU A 74 7.93 2.75 -7.28
CA LEU A 74 9.02 2.84 -8.23
C LEU A 74 10.34 2.53 -7.51
N PRO A 75 10.93 1.33 -7.71
CA PRO A 75 12.23 1.00 -7.16
C PRO A 75 13.30 1.97 -7.64
N LYS A 76 14.21 2.38 -6.73
CA LYS A 76 15.36 3.23 -7.06
C LYS A 76 16.60 2.44 -7.47
N THR A 77 16.65 1.17 -7.06
CA THR A 77 17.68 0.18 -7.41
C THR A 77 17.29 -0.60 -8.65
N GLU A 78 18.25 -0.96 -9.49
CA GLU A 78 18.00 -1.79 -10.68
C GLU A 78 17.60 -3.23 -10.29
N PRO A 79 16.66 -3.86 -11.03
CA PRO A 79 15.88 -3.30 -12.14
C PRO A 79 14.77 -2.34 -11.67
N ARG A 80 14.70 -1.14 -12.26
CA ARG A 80 13.71 -0.10 -11.91
C ARG A 80 12.32 -0.34 -12.50
N ARG A 81 11.77 -1.53 -12.30
CA ARG A 81 10.41 -1.87 -12.79
C ARG A 81 9.36 -1.36 -11.81
N PRO A 82 8.44 -0.48 -12.23
CA PRO A 82 7.37 -0.03 -11.35
C PRO A 82 6.48 -1.21 -10.96
N VAL A 83 6.02 -1.22 -9.72
CA VAL A 83 5.06 -2.19 -9.20
C VAL A 83 3.78 -1.44 -8.84
N MET A 84 2.66 -1.91 -9.38
CA MET A 84 1.35 -1.38 -9.05
C MET A 84 0.64 -2.26 -8.05
N LEU A 85 -0.04 -1.61 -7.12
CA LEU A 85 -0.91 -2.24 -6.15
C LEU A 85 -2.32 -1.67 -6.29
N HIS A 86 -3.29 -2.56 -6.35
CA HIS A 86 -4.70 -2.27 -6.31
C HIS A 86 -5.36 -3.10 -5.23
N GLY A 87 -6.21 -2.50 -4.41
CA GLY A 87 -6.90 -3.25 -3.38
C GLY A 87 -8.09 -2.54 -2.77
N LEU A 88 -9.01 -3.31 -2.22
CA LEU A 88 -10.08 -2.83 -1.36
C LEU A 88 -9.69 -3.11 0.09
N TYR A 89 -9.71 -2.09 0.93
CA TYR A 89 -9.42 -2.20 2.35
C TYR A 89 -10.63 -1.72 3.13
N CYS A 90 -11.03 -2.46 4.16
CA CYS A 90 -12.13 -2.10 5.05
C CYS A 90 -11.65 -1.92 6.48
N LEU A 91 -12.22 -0.96 7.18
CA LEU A 91 -11.95 -0.70 8.58
C LEU A 91 -12.59 -1.82 9.41
N ALA A 92 -11.77 -2.70 9.96
CA ALA A 92 -12.20 -3.85 10.74
C ALA A 92 -12.46 -3.48 12.20
N ASP A 93 -11.74 -2.48 12.72
CA ASP A 93 -11.92 -1.95 14.06
C ASP A 93 -11.66 -0.44 14.07
N ARG A 94 -12.69 0.33 14.46
CA ARG A 94 -12.67 1.79 14.53
C ARG A 94 -11.94 2.32 15.76
N ALA A 95 -11.84 1.55 16.85
CA ALA A 95 -11.15 1.98 18.06
C ALA A 95 -9.62 1.92 17.88
N SER A 96 -9.13 0.93 17.15
CA SER A 96 -7.69 0.73 16.87
C SER A 96 -7.26 1.20 15.48
N TYR A 97 -8.19 1.74 14.67
CA TYR A 97 -7.99 2.09 13.26
C TYR A 97 -7.36 0.94 12.44
N THR A 98 -7.84 -0.28 12.69
CA THR A 98 -7.29 -1.48 12.04
C THR A 98 -7.99 -1.72 10.71
N TRP A 99 -7.23 -1.60 9.63
CA TRP A 99 -7.67 -1.95 8.27
C TRP A 99 -7.43 -3.42 7.93
N ARG A 100 -8.38 -4.03 7.21
CA ARG A 100 -8.31 -5.39 6.62
C ARG A 100 -8.40 -5.29 5.10
N GLY A 101 -7.48 -5.93 4.38
CA GLY A 101 -7.56 -6.08 2.94
C GLY A 101 -8.64 -7.10 2.55
N ARG A 102 -9.55 -6.71 1.67
CA ARG A 102 -10.58 -7.57 1.04
C ARG A 102 -10.13 -8.09 -0.31
N SER A 103 -9.37 -7.29 -1.03
CA SER A 103 -8.74 -7.67 -2.29
C SER A 103 -7.35 -7.04 -2.38
N LEU A 104 -6.44 -7.75 -3.04
CA LEU A 104 -5.09 -7.31 -3.30
C LEU A 104 -4.68 -7.85 -4.66
N GLN A 105 -4.23 -6.94 -5.53
CA GLN A 105 -3.59 -7.25 -6.79
C GLN A 105 -2.27 -6.47 -6.82
N VAL A 106 -1.19 -7.17 -7.14
CA VAL A 106 0.15 -6.60 -7.29
C VAL A 106 0.66 -7.00 -8.67
N GLU A 107 0.99 -6.01 -9.49
CA GLU A 107 1.37 -6.21 -10.89
C GLU A 107 2.67 -5.47 -11.18
N PRO A 108 3.72 -6.15 -11.68
CA PRO A 108 4.85 -5.46 -12.30
C PRO A 108 4.39 -4.79 -13.61
N ARG A 109 4.80 -3.54 -13.81
CA ARG A 109 4.56 -2.77 -15.05
C ARG A 109 5.65 -3.00 -16.08
#